data_AF-I3D5J2-F1
#
_entry.id   AF-I3D5J2-F1
#
_cell.length_a   1.000
_cell.length_b   1.000
_cell.length_c   1.000
_cell.angle_alpha   90.00
_cell.angle_beta   90.00
_cell.angle_gamma   90.00
#
_symmetry.space_group_name_H-M   'P 1'
#
loop_
_entity.id
_entity.type
_entity.pdbx_description
1 polymer ?
#
loop_
_entity_poly.entity_id
_entity_poly.type
_entity_poly.pdbx_seq_one_letter_code
_entity_poly.pdbx_strand_id
1 'polypeptide(L)' 'MIKKLYRFKKETPLISESLIPYNQTKKMMIHKIKYFESKHLAQGVYLQDVVNVFLAEKGENIVAVLPVMQDSLLVHYKE' A
#
# COMPACT_ATOMS: atom_id res chain seq x y z
N MET A 1 18.07 46.29 -42.32
CA MET A 1 16.72 45.66 -42.36
C MET A 1 16.81 44.40 -43.23
N ILE A 2 17.08 43.24 -42.62
CA ILE A 2 17.06 41.92 -43.27
C ILE A 2 16.41 40.94 -42.28
N LYS A 3 15.21 40.46 -42.63
CA LYS A 3 14.43 39.48 -41.84
C LYS A 3 15.11 38.11 -41.94
N LYS A 4 15.74 37.64 -40.86
CA LYS A 4 16.14 36.24 -40.73
C LYS A 4 14.92 35.43 -40.28
N LEU A 5 14.32 34.74 -41.24
CA LEU A 5 13.22 33.80 -41.06
C LEU A 5 13.78 32.52 -40.43
N TYR A 6 13.70 32.37 -39.11
CA TYR A 6 14.07 31.13 -38.44
C TYR A 6 12.97 30.09 -38.69
N ARG A 7 13.24 29.18 -39.62
CA ARG A 7 12.42 27.99 -39.91
C ARG A 7 12.70 26.94 -38.84
N PHE A 8 11.90 26.91 -37.76
CA PHE A 8 11.91 25.80 -36.80
C PHE A 8 11.39 24.54 -37.49
N LYS A 9 12.29 23.61 -37.82
CA LYS A 9 11.92 22.23 -38.13
C LYS A 9 11.36 21.59 -36.87
N LYS A 10 10.14 21.06 -36.94
CA LYS A 10 9.63 20.12 -35.93
C LYS A 10 10.38 18.80 -36.13
N GLU A 11 11.42 18.58 -35.34
CA GLU A 11 12.05 17.27 -35.21
C GLU A 11 11.45 16.61 -33.96
N THR A 12 10.49 15.73 -34.18
CA THR A 12 10.01 14.76 -33.19
C THR A 12 11.11 13.76 -32.90
N PRO A 13 11.61 13.62 -31.67
CA PRO A 13 12.29 12.39 -31.29
C PRO A 13 11.26 11.28 -31.13
N LEU A 14 11.39 10.24 -31.94
CA LEU A 14 10.74 8.93 -31.79
C LEU A 14 11.14 8.35 -30.44
N ILE A 15 10.36 8.66 -29.41
CA ILE A 15 10.30 7.81 -28.23
C ILE A 15 9.70 6.50 -28.73
N SER A 16 10.45 5.41 -28.60
CA SER A 16 9.92 4.06 -28.82
C SER A 16 8.79 3.85 -27.83
N GLU A 17 7.57 4.17 -28.25
CA GLU A 17 6.34 3.78 -27.59
C GLU A 17 6.25 2.26 -27.67
N SER A 18 6.93 1.55 -26.77
CA SER A 18 6.33 0.32 -26.27
C SER A 18 5.07 0.78 -25.54
N LEU A 19 3.95 0.75 -26.25
CA LEU A 19 2.60 0.95 -25.72
C LEU A 19 2.40 -0.05 -24.58
N ILE A 20 2.74 0.34 -23.36
CA ILE A 20 2.21 -0.31 -22.18
C ILE A 20 0.75 0.14 -22.15
N PRO A 21 -0.24 -0.76 -22.33
CA PRO A 21 -1.62 -0.35 -22.33
C PRO A 21 -1.92 0.37 -21.01
N TYR A 22 -2.48 1.58 -21.11
CA TYR A 22 -2.97 2.42 -20.00
C TYR A 22 -4.19 1.76 -19.34
N ASN A 23 -4.02 0.52 -18.91
CA ASN A 23 -4.98 -0.22 -18.10
C ASN A 23 -4.28 -1.19 -17.15
N GLN A 24 -2.98 -0.97 -16.89
CA GLN A 24 -2.33 -1.59 -15.76
C GLN A 24 -2.62 -0.72 -14.53
N THR A 25 -3.80 -0.90 -13.95
CA THR A 25 -4.12 -0.50 -12.59
C THR A 25 -3.13 -1.23 -11.70
N LYS A 26 -1.95 -0.63 -11.49
CA LYS A 26 -0.99 -1.09 -10.49
C LYS A 26 -1.72 -0.93 -9.16
N LYS A 27 -2.32 -2.02 -8.66
CA LYS A 27 -2.87 -2.09 -7.30
C LYS A 27 -1.73 -1.68 -6.38
N MET A 28 -1.75 -0.44 -5.95
CA MET A 28 -0.76 0.09 -5.04
C MET A 28 -1.13 -0.49 -3.68
N MET A 29 -0.40 -1.52 -3.26
CA MET A 29 -0.62 -2.17 -1.97
C MET A 29 -0.29 -1.18 -0.86
N ILE A 30 -1.28 -0.85 -0.04
CA ILE A 30 -1.16 0.11 1.06
C ILE A 30 -0.75 -0.67 2.31
N HIS A 31 0.31 -0.21 2.96
CA HIS A 31 0.73 -0.76 4.25
C HIS A 31 -0.09 -0.11 5.38
N LYS A 32 -0.69 -0.93 6.23
CA LYS A 32 -1.50 -0.50 7.37
C LYS A 32 -1.03 -1.15 8.65
N ILE A 33 -1.16 -0.43 9.75
CA ILE A 33 -0.85 -0.92 11.09
C ILE A 33 -2.12 -0.84 11.92
N LYS A 34 -2.47 -1.92 12.60
CA LYS A 34 -3.61 -1.99 13.52
C LYS A 34 -3.12 -2.34 14.92
N TYR A 35 -3.59 -1.57 15.90
CA TYR A 35 -3.32 -1.78 17.32
C TYR A 35 -4.47 -2.54 17.98
N PHE A 36 -4.12 -3.52 18.81
CA PHE A 36 -5.03 -4.32 19.61
C PHE A 36 -4.61 -4.22 21.07
N GLU A 37 -5.56 -3.98 21.97
CA GLU A 37 -5.31 -3.85 23.41
C GLU A 37 -6.44 -4.54 24.17
N SER A 38 -6.09 -5.32 25.19
CA SER A 38 -7.08 -6.11 25.94
C SER A 38 -7.99 -5.25 26.82
N LYS A 39 -7.57 -4.04 27.21
CA LYS A 39 -8.34 -3.13 28.08
C LYS A 39 -9.66 -2.67 27.46
N HIS A 40 -9.77 -2.69 26.14
CA HIS A 40 -10.98 -2.31 25.42
C HIS A 40 -11.87 -3.51 25.10
N LEU A 41 -11.48 -4.72 25.51
CA LEU A 41 -12.25 -5.93 25.27
C LEU A 41 -13.26 -6.16 26.40
N ALA A 42 -14.40 -6.75 26.04
CA ALA A 42 -15.38 -7.18 27.01
C ALA A 42 -14.80 -8.28 27.92
N GLN A 43 -15.33 -8.38 29.14
CA GLN A 43 -14.93 -9.41 30.08
C GLN A 43 -15.11 -10.81 29.48
N GLY A 44 -14.10 -11.66 29.60
CA GLY A 44 -14.08 -13.01 29.03
C GLY A 44 -13.66 -13.08 27.56
N VAL A 45 -13.37 -11.95 26.90
CA VAL A 45 -12.81 -11.92 25.55
C VAL A 45 -11.29 -11.85 25.62
N TYR A 46 -10.62 -12.86 25.05
CA TYR A 46 -9.17 -12.88 24.99
C TYR A 46 -8.65 -12.11 23.78
N LEU A 47 -7.59 -11.32 24.00
CA LEU A 47 -6.91 -10.58 22.95
C LEU A 47 -6.47 -11.48 21.80
N GLN A 48 -5.99 -12.68 22.13
CA GLN A 48 -5.52 -13.66 21.17
C GLN A 48 -6.63 -14.10 20.20
N ASP A 49 -7.86 -14.28 20.67
CA ASP A 49 -8.97 -14.70 19.81
C ASP A 49 -9.31 -13.62 18.79
N VAL A 50 -9.39 -12.36 19.23
CA VAL A 50 -9.68 -11.20 18.37
C VAL A 50 -8.58 -11.03 17.32
N VAL A 51 -7.33 -11.15 17.73
CA VAL A 51 -6.18 -11.05 16.81
C VAL A 51 -6.19 -12.22 15.84
N ASN A 52 -6.46 -13.45 16.28
CA ASN A 52 -6.50 -14.62 15.42
C ASN A 52 -7.56 -14.51 14.33
N VAL A 53 -8.76 -14.02 14.66
CA VAL A 53 -9.81 -13.74 13.67
C VAL A 53 -9.30 -12.74 12.63
N PHE A 54 -8.67 -11.65 13.07
CA PHE A 54 -8.10 -10.66 12.16
C PHE A 54 -6.98 -11.22 11.28
N LEU A 55 -6.09 -12.04 11.83
CA LEU A 55 -5.01 -12.68 11.07
C LEU A 55 -5.56 -13.66 10.03
N ALA A 56 -6.60 -14.43 10.37
CA ALA A 56 -7.28 -15.33 9.46
C ALA A 56 -7.95 -14.58 8.30
N GLU A 57 -8.55 -13.42 8.57
CA GLU A 57 -9.17 -12.57 7.53
C GLU A 57 -8.14 -11.98 6.56
N LYS A 58 -6.96 -11.58 7.04
CA LYS A 58 -5.92 -10.95 6.21
C LYS A 58 -5.02 -11.95 5.50
N GLY A 59 -4.81 -13.14 6.07
CA GLY A 59 -4.05 -14.23 5.47
C GLY A 59 -2.63 -13.81 5.07
N GLU A 60 -2.28 -14.02 3.81
CA GLU A 60 -0.95 -13.71 3.24
C GLU A 60 -0.60 -12.22 3.22
N ASN A 61 -1.58 -11.34 3.49
CA ASN A 61 -1.33 -9.90 3.55
C ASN A 61 -0.71 -9.43 4.87
N ILE A 62 -0.61 -10.30 5.88
CA ILE A 62 0.09 -9.99 7.12
C ILE A 62 1.60 -9.87 6.85
N VAL A 63 2.19 -8.76 7.29
CA VAL A 63 3.62 -8.49 7.18
C VAL A 63 4.33 -8.83 8.47
N ALA A 64 3.77 -8.39 9.60
CA ALA A 64 4.35 -8.64 10.92
C ALA A 64 3.31 -8.55 12.04
N VAL A 65 3.55 -9.27 13.12
CA VAL A 65 2.81 -9.15 14.40
C VAL A 65 3.84 -8.87 15.48
N LEU A 66 3.68 -7.75 16.20
CA LEU A 66 4.66 -7.25 17.16
C LEU A 66 4.00 -7.07 18.53
N PRO A 67 4.50 -7.71 19.60
CA PRO A 67 4.12 -7.37 20.96
C PRO A 67 4.72 -6.02 21.33
N VAL A 68 3.90 -5.12 21.88
CA VAL A 68 4.34 -3.78 22.26
C VAL A 68 4.33 -3.59 23.77
N MET A 69 3.30 -4.12 24.44
CA MET A 69 3.21 -4.22 25.90
C MET A 69 2.65 -5.59 26.28
N GLN A 70 2.47 -5.81 27.58
CA GLN A 70 2.03 -7.10 28.13
C GLN A 70 0.61 -7.48 27.68
N ASP A 71 -0.20 -6.49 27.35
CA ASP A 71 -1.62 -6.57 27.04
C ASP A 71 -1.99 -5.95 25.69
N SER A 72 -0.99 -5.75 24.80
CA SER A 72 -1.21 -5.13 23.50
C SER A 72 -0.32 -5.67 22.37
N LEU A 73 -0.88 -5.64 21.16
CA LEU A 73 -0.28 -6.14 19.92
C LEU A 73 -0.45 -5.14 18.78
N LEU A 74 0.58 -5.01 17.94
CA LEU A 74 0.52 -4.32 16.65
C LEU A 74 0.56 -5.36 15.53
N VAL A 75 -0.35 -5.22 14.57
CA VAL A 75 -0.36 -6.02 13.35
C VAL A 75 -0.11 -5.11 12.16
N HIS A 76 0.96 -5.36 11.43
CA HIS A 76 1.29 -4.73 10.15
C HIS A 76 0.80 -5.61 9.01
N TYR A 77 0.03 -5.05 8.09
CA TYR A 77 -0.57 -5.78 6.98
C TYR A 77 -0.70 -4.91 5.72
N LYS A 78 -0.94 -5.54 4.57
CA LYS A 78 -1.15 -4.90 3.27
C LYS A 78 -2.64 -4.93 2.88
N GLU A 79 -3.12 -3.90 2.20
CA GLU A 79 -4.47 -3.81 1.61
C GLU A 79 -4.46 -3.17 0.22
#